data_AF-A0A3M8G724-F1
#
_entry.id   AF-A0A3M8G724-F1
#
_cell.length_a   1.000
_cell.length_b   1.000
_cell.length_c   1.000
_cell.angle_alpha   90.00
_cell.angle_beta   90.00
_cell.angle_gamma   90.00
#
_symmetry.space_group_name_H-M   'P 1'
#
loop_
_entity.id
_entity.type
_entity.pdbx_description
1 polymer ?
#
loop_
_entity_poly.entity_id
_entity_poly.type
_entity_poly.pdbx_seq_one_letter_code
_entity_poly.pdbx_strand_id
1 'polypeptide(L)'
;MNMASFNEKIDSTFLELLKDYNFKYAQSKTKPENGALDILYDDKLSIKVYDKCGHGSGITINLAENYDESMYKNDLCNINWAFRYFQIEQAPIFFGRGETVYQKNLPIVTDNIKLILPHLSRLTLSEWGDLKDWIENASEEIRKKYRSNPSKYFT
;
A
#
# COMPACT_ATOMS: atom_id res chain seq x y z
N MET A 1 23.38 3.02 13.36
CA MET A 1 22.43 1.95 13.75
C MET A 1 21.70 1.53 12.49
N ASN A 2 21.47 0.24 12.28
CA ASN A 2 20.56 -0.20 11.21
C ASN A 2 19.14 0.16 11.65
N MET A 3 18.47 1.02 10.90
CA MET A 3 17.08 1.37 11.15
C MET A 3 16.23 0.15 10.77
N ALA A 4 15.37 -0.33 11.69
CA ALA A 4 14.43 -1.38 11.38
C ALA A 4 13.58 -0.96 10.17
N SER A 5 13.41 -1.84 9.18
CA SER A 5 12.65 -1.59 7.95
C SER A 5 11.42 -2.51 7.88
N PHE A 6 10.53 -2.26 6.92
CA PHE A 6 9.29 -3.04 6.78
C PHE A 6 9.57 -4.54 6.58
N ASN A 7 10.60 -4.90 5.82
CA ASN A 7 10.98 -6.29 5.60
C ASN A 7 11.30 -7.05 6.91
N GLU A 8 11.79 -6.39 7.95
CA GLU A 8 12.04 -6.98 9.26
C GLU A 8 10.74 -7.35 10.01
N LYS A 9 9.59 -6.84 9.54
CA LYS A 9 8.25 -7.25 10.03
C LYS A 9 7.64 -8.40 9.26
N ILE A 10 8.29 -8.87 8.19
CA ILE A 10 7.89 -10.07 7.46
C ILE A 10 8.50 -11.29 8.14
N ASP A 11 7.99 -11.59 9.33
CA ASP A 11 8.38 -12.76 10.12
C ASP A 11 7.61 -14.03 9.67
N SER A 12 7.88 -15.16 10.32
CA SER A 12 7.21 -16.43 10.01
C SER A 12 5.70 -16.35 10.13
N THR A 13 5.18 -15.61 11.11
CA THR A 13 3.74 -15.43 11.32
C THR A 13 3.11 -14.61 10.20
N PHE A 14 3.78 -13.56 9.73
CA PHE A 14 3.33 -12.79 8.59
C PHE A 14 3.35 -13.63 7.30
N LEU A 15 4.41 -14.43 7.08
CA LEU A 15 4.51 -15.32 5.93
C LEU A 15 3.45 -16.42 5.92
N GLU A 16 3.11 -16.99 7.07
CA GLU A 16 2.00 -17.93 7.22
C GLU A 16 0.66 -17.28 6.84
N LEU A 17 0.42 -16.06 7.33
CA LEU A 17 -0.79 -15.30 6.96
C LEU A 17 -0.89 -15.05 5.45
N LEU A 18 0.22 -14.67 4.80
CA LEU A 18 0.24 -14.49 3.35
C LEU A 18 -0.15 -15.80 2.65
N LYS A 19 0.43 -16.91 3.09
CA LYS A 19 0.15 -18.24 2.53
C LYS A 19 -1.33 -18.62 2.68
N ASP A 20 -1.95 -18.34 3.83
CA ASP A 20 -3.37 -18.60 4.08
C ASP A 20 -4.29 -17.86 3.08
N TYR A 21 -3.82 -16.72 2.55
CA TYR A 21 -4.53 -15.94 1.55
C TYR A 21 -3.99 -16.12 0.12
N ASN A 22 -3.12 -17.10 -0.13
CA ASN A 22 -2.47 -17.36 -1.43
C ASN A 22 -1.59 -16.21 -1.94
N PHE A 23 -1.10 -15.37 -1.02
CA PHE A 23 -0.11 -14.35 -1.31
C PHE A 23 1.31 -14.88 -1.13
N LYS A 24 2.21 -14.34 -1.94
CA LYS A 24 3.66 -14.52 -1.87
C LYS A 24 4.30 -13.21 -1.47
N TYR A 25 5.51 -13.29 -0.93
CA TYR A 25 6.35 -12.14 -0.62
C TYR A 25 7.61 -12.17 -1.46
N ALA A 26 8.00 -11.01 -1.98
CA ALA A 26 9.32 -10.79 -2.57
C ALA A 26 9.80 -9.38 -2.24
N GLN A 27 11.10 -9.24 -1.99
CA GLN A 27 11.75 -7.95 -2.00
C GLN A 27 12.29 -7.68 -3.41
N SER A 28 11.86 -6.58 -4.03
CA SER A 28 12.28 -6.24 -5.39
C SER A 28 13.76 -5.90 -5.46
N LYS A 29 14.37 -6.21 -6.61
CA LYS A 29 15.72 -5.74 -6.95
C LYS A 29 15.75 -4.24 -7.24
N THR A 30 14.61 -3.69 -7.66
CA THR A 30 14.42 -2.26 -7.89
C THR A 30 14.03 -1.61 -6.57
N LYS A 31 14.85 -0.69 -6.06
CA LYS A 31 14.61 -0.05 -4.76
C LYS A 31 14.63 1.48 -4.88
N PRO A 32 13.86 2.19 -4.03
CA PRO A 32 13.98 3.63 -3.92
C PRO A 32 15.38 3.99 -3.36
N GLU A 33 15.82 5.22 -3.62
CA GLU A 33 17.05 5.75 -3.03
C GLU A 33 16.94 5.65 -1.50
N ASN A 34 17.87 4.89 -0.90
CA ASN A 34 17.91 4.59 0.53
C ASN A 34 16.69 3.84 1.10
N GLY A 35 16.09 2.89 0.37
CA GLY A 35 14.97 2.11 0.91
C GLY A 35 14.80 0.72 0.30
N ALA A 36 13.59 0.18 0.43
CA ALA A 36 13.17 -1.11 -0.12
C ALA A 36 11.83 -0.99 -0.84
N LEU A 37 11.60 -1.91 -1.78
CA LEU A 37 10.30 -2.18 -2.35
C LEU A 37 9.95 -3.62 -1.99
N ASP A 38 9.02 -3.77 -1.06
CA ASP A 38 8.51 -5.05 -0.61
C ASP A 38 7.17 -5.31 -1.31
N ILE A 39 7.02 -6.49 -1.91
CA ILE A 39 5.89 -6.84 -2.77
C ILE A 39 5.18 -8.05 -2.18
N LEU A 40 3.91 -7.88 -1.85
CA LEU A 40 2.99 -8.95 -1.47
C LEU A 40 2.07 -9.20 -2.66
N TYR A 41 2.01 -10.41 -3.21
CA TYR A 41 1.32 -10.62 -4.49
C TYR A 41 0.69 -11.99 -4.63
N ASP A 42 -0.38 -12.06 -5.41
CA ASP A 42 -0.93 -13.31 -5.95
C ASP A 42 -0.92 -13.27 -7.49
N ASP A 43 -1.78 -14.06 -8.13
CA ASP A 43 -1.92 -14.11 -9.59
C ASP A 43 -2.73 -12.93 -10.16
N LYS A 44 -3.44 -12.16 -9.34
CA LYS A 44 -4.35 -11.09 -9.76
C LYS A 44 -3.80 -9.71 -9.43
N LEU A 45 -3.14 -9.56 -8.28
CA LEU A 45 -2.74 -8.26 -7.74
C LEU A 45 -1.37 -8.29 -7.07
N SER A 46 -0.84 -7.10 -6.84
CA SER A 46 0.23 -6.88 -5.87
C SER A 46 -0.05 -5.68 -4.96
N ILE A 47 0.37 -5.81 -3.71
CA ILE A 47 0.51 -4.75 -2.72
C ILE A 47 1.99 -4.39 -2.70
N LYS A 48 2.30 -3.20 -3.20
CA LYS A 48 3.65 -2.64 -3.24
C LYS A 48 3.85 -1.74 -2.02
N VAL A 49 4.76 -2.14 -1.14
CA VAL A 49 5.16 -1.37 0.04
C VAL A 49 6.47 -0.65 -0.29
N TYR A 50 6.36 0.63 -0.57
CA TYR A 50 7.49 1.53 -0.77
C TYR A 50 8.01 1.99 0.59
N ASP A 51 9.07 1.34 1.04
CA ASP A 51 9.74 1.70 2.28
C ASP A 51 10.89 2.66 1.97
N LYS A 52 10.74 3.94 2.33
CA LYS A 52 11.79 4.95 2.18
C LYS A 52 12.47 5.16 3.52
N CYS A 53 13.80 5.05 3.55
CA CYS A 53 14.62 5.37 4.71
C CYS A 53 15.53 6.59 4.38
N GLY A 54 15.68 7.57 5.30
CA GLY A 54 16.59 8.71 5.10
C GLY A 54 15.94 10.08 5.31
N HIS A 55 16.32 11.11 4.53
CA HIS A 55 15.75 12.46 4.62
C HIS A 55 14.27 12.47 4.14
N GLY A 56 13.37 12.10 5.05
CA GLY A 56 11.95 11.91 4.76
C GLY A 56 11.52 10.45 4.79
N SER A 57 11.95 9.68 5.79
CA SER A 57 11.51 8.28 5.97
C SER A 57 9.98 8.16 5.96
N GLY A 58 9.46 7.09 5.37
CA GLY A 58 8.02 6.89 5.28
C GLY A 58 7.64 5.70 4.42
N ILE A 59 6.43 5.21 4.64
CA ILE A 59 5.88 4.07 3.91
C ILE A 59 4.73 4.55 3.03
N THR A 60 4.80 4.21 1.75
CA THR A 60 3.66 4.32 0.84
C THR A 60 3.25 2.92 0.43
N ILE A 61 1.95 2.62 0.49
CA ILE A 61 1.42 1.31 0.11
C ILE A 61 0.48 1.51 -1.05
N ASN A 62 0.80 0.90 -2.19
CA ASN A 62 -0.01 0.98 -3.39
C ASN A 62 -0.45 -0.41 -3.83
N LEU A 63 -1.60 -0.46 -4.50
CA LEU A 63 -2.07 -1.63 -5.21
C LEU A 63 -1.63 -1.54 -6.68
N ALA A 64 -1.30 -2.67 -7.28
CA ALA A 64 -1.03 -2.79 -8.71
C ALA A 64 -1.63 -4.10 -9.24
N GLU A 65 -1.79 -4.16 -10.55
CA GLU A 65 -2.23 -5.37 -11.24
C GLU A 65 -1.09 -6.36 -11.37
N ASN A 66 -1.32 -7.61 -10.97
CA ASN A 66 -0.34 -8.70 -11.01
C ASN A 66 0.96 -8.38 -10.24
N TYR A 67 1.92 -9.29 -10.31
CA TYR A 67 3.28 -9.05 -9.83
C TYR A 67 3.99 -7.99 -10.68
N ASP A 68 4.50 -6.93 -10.04
CA ASP A 68 5.25 -5.87 -10.71
C ASP A 68 6.36 -5.29 -9.82
N GLU A 69 7.59 -5.35 -10.30
CA GLU A 69 8.77 -4.79 -9.63
C GLU A 69 9.04 -3.32 -9.95
N SER A 70 8.23 -2.72 -10.82
CA SER A 70 8.41 -1.34 -11.20
C SER A 70 8.01 -0.37 -10.09
N MET A 71 8.81 0.67 -9.91
CA MET A 71 8.55 1.72 -8.92
C MET A 71 7.63 2.79 -9.50
N TYR A 72 6.49 3.03 -8.84
CA TYR A 72 5.49 4.06 -9.19
C TYR A 72 4.89 3.93 -10.59
N LYS A 73 5.33 2.94 -11.37
CA LYS A 73 4.78 2.60 -12.67
C LYS A 73 3.76 1.50 -12.44
N ASN A 74 2.63 1.61 -13.13
CA ASN A 74 1.50 0.68 -13.03
C ASN A 74 0.87 0.55 -11.63
N ASP A 75 1.16 1.49 -10.74
CA ASP A 75 0.41 1.60 -9.49
C ASP A 75 -1.01 2.04 -9.83
N LEU A 76 -1.98 1.22 -9.43
CA LEU A 76 -3.39 1.52 -9.61
C LEU A 76 -3.82 2.62 -8.64
N CYS A 77 -3.58 2.43 -7.35
CA CYS A 77 -4.00 3.37 -6.33
C CYS A 77 -3.23 3.18 -5.02
N ASN A 78 -3.31 4.17 -4.14
CA ASN A 78 -2.92 4.01 -2.75
C ASN A 78 -3.91 3.10 -1.99
N ILE A 79 -3.42 2.30 -1.03
CA ILE A 79 -4.23 1.32 -0.28
C ILE A 79 -5.45 1.94 0.43
N ASN A 80 -5.40 3.23 0.77
CA ASN A 80 -6.51 3.95 1.40
C ASN A 80 -7.79 3.89 0.56
N TRP A 81 -7.68 3.71 -0.77
CA TRP A 81 -8.83 3.52 -1.64
C TRP A 81 -9.52 2.18 -1.43
N ALA A 82 -8.76 1.10 -1.21
CA ALA A 82 -9.34 -0.20 -0.89
C ALA A 82 -10.07 -0.16 0.46
N PHE A 83 -9.49 0.47 1.48
CA PHE A 83 -10.18 0.68 2.76
C PHE A 83 -11.51 1.40 2.60
N ARG A 84 -11.55 2.47 1.78
CA ARG A 84 -12.80 3.19 1.48
C ARG A 84 -13.81 2.32 0.73
N TYR A 85 -13.37 1.56 -0.27
CA TYR A 85 -14.23 0.67 -1.05
C TYR A 85 -14.91 -0.38 -0.17
N PHE A 86 -14.14 -1.04 0.69
CA PHE A 86 -14.66 -2.05 1.62
C PHE A 86 -15.32 -1.47 2.87
N GLN A 87 -15.33 -0.14 3.02
CA GLN A 87 -15.86 0.57 4.19
C GLN A 87 -15.21 0.09 5.51
N ILE A 88 -13.90 -0.15 5.47
CA ILE A 88 -13.10 -0.58 6.63
C ILE A 88 -12.40 0.64 7.20
N GLU A 89 -12.50 0.82 8.52
CA GLU A 89 -11.73 1.86 9.21
C GLU A 89 -10.24 1.52 9.16
N GLN A 90 -9.47 2.44 8.58
CA GLN A 90 -8.03 2.33 8.48
C GLN A 90 -7.37 3.04 9.66
N ALA A 91 -6.43 2.38 10.34
CA ALA A 91 -5.58 3.09 11.29
C ALA A 91 -4.68 4.08 10.54
N PRO A 92 -4.46 5.30 11.06
CA PRO A 92 -3.76 6.35 10.32
C PRO A 92 -2.34 5.92 9.93
N ILE A 93 -2.06 5.92 8.62
CA ILE A 93 -0.69 5.75 8.09
C ILE A 93 -0.02 7.12 8.07
N PHE A 94 1.11 7.25 8.75
CA PHE A 94 1.82 8.52 8.90
C PHE A 94 2.95 8.68 7.88
N PHE A 95 3.13 9.92 7.39
CA PHE A 95 4.35 10.38 6.73
C PHE A 95 5.20 11.17 7.73
N GLY A 96 6.05 10.49 8.48
CA GLY A 96 6.88 11.09 9.53
C GLY A 96 8.35 11.20 9.12
N ARG A 97 8.92 12.41 9.08
CA ARG A 97 10.32 12.63 8.65
C ARG A 97 11.41 12.09 9.59
N GLY A 98 11.03 11.52 10.75
CA GLY A 98 11.96 11.07 11.78
C GLY A 98 11.92 9.56 11.99
N GLU A 99 13.10 8.95 12.15
CA GLU A 99 13.30 7.51 12.40
C GLU A 99 12.42 6.96 13.54
N THR A 100 12.34 7.67 14.67
CA THR A 100 11.51 7.25 15.81
C THR A 100 10.02 7.17 15.47
N VAL A 101 9.53 8.11 14.66
CA VAL A 101 8.13 8.14 14.22
C VAL A 101 7.89 7.00 13.24
N TYR A 102 8.82 6.76 12.33
CA TYR A 102 8.76 5.64 11.41
C TYR A 102 8.67 4.29 12.17
N GLN A 103 9.58 4.03 13.10
CA GLN A 103 9.63 2.74 13.84
C GLN A 103 8.37 2.51 14.68
N LYS A 104 7.85 3.56 15.31
CA LYS A 104 6.60 3.47 16.11
C LYS A 104 5.38 3.12 15.25
N ASN A 105 5.38 3.50 13.98
CA ASN A 105 4.24 3.33 13.09
C ASN A 105 4.34 2.09 12.18
N LEU A 106 5.50 1.42 12.12
CA LEU A 106 5.66 0.15 11.41
C LEU A 106 4.59 -0.90 11.79
N PRO A 107 4.27 -1.11 13.08
CA PRO A 107 3.20 -2.04 13.47
C PRO A 107 1.84 -1.66 12.87
N ILE A 108 1.51 -0.37 12.83
CA ILE A 108 0.24 0.13 12.26
C ILE A 108 0.15 -0.19 10.77
N VAL A 109 1.26 -0.01 10.05
CA VAL A 109 1.35 -0.37 8.63
C VAL A 109 1.10 -1.86 8.43
N THR A 110 1.75 -2.71 9.23
CA THR A 110 1.54 -4.15 9.13
C THR A 110 0.12 -4.56 9.49
N ASP A 111 -0.48 -3.95 10.52
CA ASP A 111 -1.84 -4.27 10.95
C ASP A 111 -2.87 -3.85 9.90
N ASN A 112 -2.69 -2.70 9.25
CA ASN A 112 -3.52 -2.29 8.12
C ASN A 112 -3.43 -3.30 6.96
N ILE A 113 -2.23 -3.77 6.62
CA ILE A 113 -2.09 -4.80 5.57
C ILE A 113 -2.82 -6.08 6.00
N LYS A 114 -2.60 -6.56 7.22
CA LYS A 114 -3.28 -7.76 7.76
C LYS A 114 -4.80 -7.62 7.76
N LEU A 115 -5.30 -6.41 8.00
CA LEU A 115 -6.73 -6.11 8.05
C LEU A 115 -7.37 -6.13 6.66
N ILE A 116 -6.71 -5.59 5.64
CA ILE A 116 -7.29 -5.46 4.29
C ILE A 116 -7.03 -6.69 3.41
N LEU A 117 -5.94 -7.42 3.66
CA LEU A 117 -5.53 -8.59 2.87
C LEU A 117 -6.63 -9.65 2.69
N PRO A 118 -7.43 -10.04 3.71
CA PRO A 118 -8.49 -11.05 3.55
C PRO A 118 -9.60 -10.60 2.60
N HIS A 119 -9.80 -9.29 2.44
CA HIS A 119 -10.81 -8.74 1.54
C HIS A 119 -10.30 -8.75 0.11
N LEU A 120 -9.05 -8.33 -0.10
CA LEU A 120 -8.40 -8.33 -1.41
C LEU A 120 -8.23 -9.73 -1.99
N SER A 121 -7.84 -10.71 -1.17
CA SER A 121 -7.59 -12.08 -1.64
C SER A 121 -8.85 -12.84 -2.07
N ARG A 122 -10.02 -12.42 -1.55
CA ARG A 122 -11.31 -13.05 -1.85
C ARG A 122 -11.99 -12.51 -3.10
N LEU A 123 -11.54 -11.36 -3.61
CA LEU A 123 -12.09 -10.80 -4.83
C LEU A 123 -11.87 -11.77 -6.01
N THR A 124 -12.95 -12.07 -6.70
CA THR A 124 -12.93 -12.66 -8.04
C THR A 124 -12.35 -11.68 -9.05
N LEU A 125 -12.01 -12.15 -10.25
CA LEU A 125 -11.53 -11.27 -11.32
C LEU A 125 -12.54 -10.18 -11.69
N SER A 126 -13.84 -10.49 -11.63
CA SER A 126 -14.90 -9.51 -11.89
C SER A 126 -14.93 -8.43 -10.82
N GLU A 127 -14.92 -8.81 -9.55
CA GLU A 127 -14.97 -7.85 -8.44
C GLU A 127 -13.70 -6.99 -8.35
N TRP A 128 -12.56 -7.53 -8.81
CA TRP A 128 -11.34 -6.74 -9.03
C TRP A 128 -11.53 -5.65 -10.10
N GLY A 129 -12.20 -5.97 -11.20
CA GLY A 129 -12.61 -5.00 -12.21
C GLY A 129 -13.52 -3.91 -11.63
N ASP A 130 -14.53 -4.31 -10.84
CA ASP A 130 -15.45 -3.37 -10.20
C ASP A 130 -14.72 -2.40 -9.24
N LEU A 131 -13.78 -2.91 -8.44
CA LEU A 131 -12.93 -2.08 -7.57
C LEU A 131 -12.13 -1.07 -8.39
N LYS A 132 -11.51 -1.51 -9.49
CA LYS A 132 -10.72 -0.63 -10.37
C LYS A 132 -11.59 0.48 -10.96
N ASP A 133 -12.72 0.12 -11.54
CA ASP A 133 -13.65 1.08 -12.14
C ASP A 133 -14.17 2.07 -11.10
N TRP A 134 -14.46 1.60 -9.88
CA TRP A 134 -14.86 2.46 -8.78
C TRP A 134 -13.77 3.47 -8.41
N ILE A 135 -12.50 3.04 -8.31
CA ILE A 135 -11.36 3.91 -8.00
C ILE A 135 -11.16 4.96 -9.10
N GLU A 136 -11.23 4.57 -10.36
CA GLU A 136 -11.05 5.47 -11.50
C GLU A 136 -12.14 6.55 -11.53
N ASN A 137 -13.40 6.16 -11.34
CA ASN A 137 -14.53 7.08 -11.26
C ASN A 137 -14.43 8.04 -10.07
N ALA A 138 -14.13 7.52 -8.88
CA ALA A 138 -13.99 8.34 -7.68
C ALA A 138 -12.81 9.33 -7.81
N SER A 139 -11.71 8.90 -8.42
CA SER A 139 -10.55 9.76 -8.69
C SER A 139 -10.89 10.90 -9.65
N GLU A 140 -11.68 10.62 -10.70
CA GLU A 140 -12.14 11.64 -11.63
C GLU A 140 -13.11 12.64 -11.00
N GLU A 141 -14.02 12.19 -10.13
CA GLU A 141 -14.89 13.11 -9.38
C GLU A 141 -14.10 14.05 -8.48
N ILE A 142 -13.10 13.52 -7.77
CA ILE A 142 -12.20 14.32 -6.94
C ILE A 142 -11.45 15.34 -7.83
N ARG A 143 -10.88 14.91 -8.95
CA ARG A 143 -10.18 15.80 -9.89
C ARG A 143 -11.11 16.90 -10.42
N LYS A 144 -12.35 16.57 -10.77
CA LYS A 144 -13.37 17.56 -11.20
C LYS A 144 -13.66 18.58 -10.09
N LYS A 145 -13.84 18.13 -8.84
CA LYS A 145 -14.03 19.02 -7.68
C LYS A 145 -12.85 19.97 -7.49
N TYR A 146 -11.62 19.46 -7.54
CA TYR A 146 -10.40 20.28 -7.46
C TYR A 146 -10.30 21.31 -8.59
N ARG A 147 -10.56 20.90 -9.85
CA ARG A 147 -10.55 21.82 -11.01
C ARG A 147 -11.60 22.92 -10.87
N SER A 148 -12.77 22.59 -10.30
CA SER A 148 -13.86 23.55 -10.13
C SER A 148 -13.65 24.54 -8.98
N ASN A 149 -12.80 24.22 -7.99
CA ASN A 149 -12.55 25.10 -6.85
C ASN A 149 -11.17 24.86 -6.19
N PRO A 150 -10.07 25.34 -6.81
CA PRO A 150 -8.71 25.08 -6.32
C PRO A 150 -8.42 25.72 -4.96
N SER A 151 -9.00 26.89 -4.68
CA SER A 151 -8.68 27.71 -3.50
C SER A 151 -9.21 27.16 -2.17
N LYS A 152 -10.06 26.12 -2.19
CA LYS A 152 -10.63 25.51 -0.97
C LYS A 152 -9.76 24.43 -0.34
N TYR A 153 -8.66 24.06 -0.99
CA TYR A 153 -7.81 22.93 -0.58
C TYR A 153 -6.33 23.33 -0.40
N PHE A 154 -6.03 24.63 -0.49
CA PHE A 154 -4.77 25.25 -0.10
C PHE A 154 -5.04 26.23 1.06
N THR A 155 -5.43 25.68 2.20
CA THR A 155 -5.45 26.37 3.51
C THR A 155 -4.98 25.40 4.56
#